data_AF-A0A0M4GDK8-F1
#
_entry.id   AF-A0A0M4GDK8-F1
#
_cell.length_a   1.000
_cell.length_b   1.000
_cell.length_c   1.000
_cell.angle_alpha   90.00
_cell.angle_beta   90.00
_cell.angle_gamma   90.00
#
_symmetry.space_group_name_H-M   'P 1'
#
loop_
_entity.id
_entity.type
_entity.pdbx_description
1 polymer ?
#
loop_
_entity_poly.entity_id
_entity_poly.type
_entity_poly.pdbx_seq_one_letter_code
_entity_poly.pdbx_strand_id
1 'polypeptide(L)'
;MNKVNNNSVEMPQQTISELQKEISAFTVLIKDYNITFSDLTNSSPDKPEILQNAKRLAEIINTNNNLKTSFLEKKKLPIKQLRNLDSSSKVILSKYNKYVTALTLIYSGKFTLLHEYISR
;
A
#
# COMPACT_ATOMS: atom_id res chain seq x y z
N MET A 1 -9.32 -39.16 -10.77
CA MET A 1 -9.17 -37.69 -10.84
C MET A 1 -9.92 -37.09 -9.67
N ASN A 2 -9.23 -36.32 -8.81
CA ASN A 2 -9.73 -35.22 -7.95
C ASN A 2 -8.84 -35.09 -6.71
N LYS A 3 -7.83 -34.22 -6.79
CA LYS A 3 -7.23 -33.60 -5.62
C LYS A 3 -7.85 -32.20 -5.50
N VAL A 4 -8.88 -32.08 -4.70
CA VAL A 4 -9.31 -30.78 -4.18
C VAL A 4 -8.34 -30.44 -3.05
N ASN A 5 -7.28 -29.70 -3.36
CA ASN A 5 -6.43 -29.09 -2.34
C ASN A 5 -7.19 -27.88 -1.77
N ASN A 6 -8.06 -28.14 -0.79
CA ASN A 6 -8.56 -27.12 0.12
C ASN A 6 -7.47 -26.82 1.15
N ASN A 7 -6.49 -26.00 0.79
CA ASN A 7 -5.65 -25.35 1.78
C ASN A 7 -6.43 -24.17 2.36
N SER A 8 -7.45 -24.46 3.19
CA SER A 8 -7.95 -23.50 4.14
C SER A 8 -6.86 -23.34 5.20
N VAL A 9 -6.02 -22.32 5.05
CA VAL A 9 -5.04 -21.99 6.08
C VAL A 9 -5.83 -21.53 7.29
N GLU A 10 -5.99 -22.40 8.28
CA GLU A 10 -6.51 -22.03 9.59
C GLU A 10 -5.53 -21.03 10.22
N MET A 11 -5.88 -19.75 10.17
CA MET A 11 -5.14 -18.72 10.89
C MET A 11 -5.45 -18.84 12.38
N PRO A 12 -4.44 -18.87 13.27
CA PRO A 12 -4.68 -18.85 14.71
C PRO A 12 -5.56 -17.67 15.11
N GLN A 13 -6.49 -17.88 16.05
CA GLN A 13 -7.45 -16.87 16.50
C GLN A 13 -6.78 -15.56 16.99
N GLN A 14 -5.58 -15.68 17.58
CA GLN A 14 -4.76 -14.54 18.00
C GLN A 14 -4.33 -13.67 16.80
N THR A 15 -3.85 -14.29 15.72
CA THR A 15 -3.42 -13.58 14.50
C THR A 15 -4.58 -12.88 13.80
N ILE A 16 -5.79 -13.46 13.84
CA ILE A 16 -7.00 -12.80 13.30
C ILE A 16 -7.29 -11.51 14.07
N SER A 17 -7.22 -11.54 15.40
CA SER A 17 -7.44 -10.35 16.24
C SER A 17 -6.40 -9.27 15.99
N GLU A 18 -5.14 -9.64 15.81
CA GLU A 18 -4.04 -8.71 15.50
C GLU A 18 -4.22 -8.07 14.12
N LEU A 19 -4.58 -8.85 13.10
CA LEU A 19 -4.85 -8.33 11.76
C LEU A 19 -6.03 -7.34 11.77
N GLN A 20 -7.10 -7.65 12.51
CA GLN A 20 -8.25 -6.73 12.66
C GLN A 20 -7.84 -5.41 13.31
N LYS A 21 -6.93 -5.44 14.30
CA LYS A 21 -6.38 -4.23 14.92
C LYS A 21 -5.56 -3.43 13.92
N GLU A 22 -4.70 -4.07 13.14
CA GLU A 22 -3.93 -3.39 12.09
C GLU A 22 -4.83 -2.76 11.02
N ILE A 23 -5.84 -3.48 10.53
CA ILE A 23 -6.82 -2.97 9.55
C ILE A 23 -7.55 -1.74 10.12
N SER A 24 -7.97 -1.81 11.39
CA SER A 24 -8.68 -0.71 12.04
C SER A 24 -7.78 0.52 12.19
N ALA A 25 -6.55 0.34 12.67
CA ALA A 25 -5.57 1.41 12.79
C ALA A 25 -5.20 2.01 11.42
N PHE A 26 -5.03 1.16 10.41
CA PHE A 26 -4.75 1.59 9.04
C PHE A 26 -5.91 2.38 8.45
N THR A 27 -7.15 1.94 8.69
CA THR A 27 -8.37 2.64 8.23
C THR A 27 -8.47 4.04 8.82
N VAL A 28 -8.09 4.22 10.09
CA VAL A 28 -8.01 5.56 10.70
C VAL A 28 -6.88 6.37 10.06
N LEU A 29 -5.69 5.78 9.89
CA LEU A 29 -4.54 6.45 9.31
C LEU A 29 -4.78 6.95 7.88
N ILE A 30 -5.41 6.17 7.00
CA ILE A 30 -5.63 6.60 5.61
C ILE A 30 -6.68 7.71 5.49
N LYS A 31 -7.58 7.86 6.48
CA LYS A 31 -8.53 8.99 6.52
C LYS A 31 -7.82 10.32 6.68
N ASP A 32 -6.71 10.37 7.41
CA ASP A 32 -5.87 11.57 7.52
C ASP A 32 -5.30 12.03 6.17
N TYR A 33 -5.27 11.14 5.18
CA TYR A 33 -4.84 11.39 3.80
C TYR A 33 -6.02 11.60 2.85
N ASN A 34 -7.25 11.75 3.37
CA ASN A 34 -8.51 11.82 2.63
C ASN A 34 -8.74 10.60 1.72
N ILE A 35 -8.38 9.42 2.21
CA ILE A 35 -8.55 8.15 1.51
C ILE A 35 -9.54 7.28 2.29
N THR A 36 -10.50 6.71 1.58
CA THR A 36 -11.41 5.67 2.10
C THR A 36 -10.97 4.29 1.65
N PHE A 37 -11.46 3.23 2.29
CA PHE A 37 -11.19 1.87 1.82
C PHE A 37 -11.78 1.61 0.43
N SER A 38 -12.96 2.18 0.14
CA SER A 38 -13.59 2.12 -1.19
C SER A 38 -12.75 2.77 -2.28
N ASP A 39 -12.01 3.85 -1.95
CA ASP A 39 -11.07 4.44 -2.89
C ASP A 39 -9.94 3.46 -3.25
N LEU A 40 -9.45 2.70 -2.27
CA LEU A 40 -8.38 1.72 -2.50
C LEU A 40 -8.88 0.55 -3.33
N THR A 41 -10.09 0.04 -3.06
CA THR A 41 -10.68 -1.04 -3.88
C THR A 41 -10.92 -0.58 -5.32
N ASN A 42 -11.41 0.64 -5.51
CA ASN A 42 -11.71 1.19 -6.85
C ASN A 42 -10.46 1.57 -7.64
N SER A 43 -9.37 1.90 -6.94
CA SER A 43 -8.09 2.30 -7.55
C SER A 43 -7.02 1.20 -7.49
N SER A 44 -7.39 -0.03 -7.12
CA SER A 44 -6.41 -1.12 -7.03
C SER A 44 -5.90 -1.51 -8.43
N PRO A 45 -4.58 -1.74 -8.62
CA PRO A 45 -4.05 -2.26 -9.87
C PRO A 45 -4.52 -3.70 -10.15
N ASP A 46 -5.16 -3.92 -11.30
CA ASP A 46 -5.50 -5.29 -11.76
C ASP A 46 -4.36 -5.99 -12.50
N LYS A 47 -3.39 -5.21 -13.01
CA LYS A 47 -2.25 -5.74 -13.76
C LYS A 47 -1.02 -5.88 -12.86
N PRO A 48 -0.34 -7.04 -12.84
CA PRO A 48 0.86 -7.25 -12.02
C PRO A 48 1.97 -6.22 -12.24
N GLU A 49 2.19 -5.80 -13.49
CA GLU A 49 3.18 -4.78 -13.84
C GLU A 49 2.88 -3.41 -13.19
N ILE A 50 1.60 -3.02 -13.16
CA ILE A 50 1.15 -1.76 -12.54
C ILE A 50 1.31 -1.86 -11.03
N LEU A 51 0.94 -2.99 -10.44
CA LEU A 51 1.12 -3.25 -9.02
C LEU A 51 2.60 -3.15 -8.62
N GLN A 52 3.51 -3.78 -9.37
CA GLN A 52 4.94 -3.74 -9.11
C GLN A 52 5.49 -2.33 -9.17
N ASN A 53 5.06 -1.53 -10.15
CA ASN A 53 5.47 -0.13 -10.25
C ASN A 53 4.94 0.72 -9.07
N ALA A 54 3.73 0.45 -8.59
CA ALA A 54 3.18 1.13 -7.42
C ALA A 54 3.96 0.78 -6.13
N LYS A 55 4.30 -0.51 -5.93
CA LYS A 55 5.17 -0.97 -4.83
C LYS A 55 6.54 -0.29 -4.88
N ARG A 56 7.19 -0.29 -6.06
CA ARG A 56 8.47 0.38 -6.28
C ARG A 56 8.44 1.87 -5.90
N LEU A 57 7.38 2.60 -6.27
CA LEU A 57 7.26 4.01 -5.90
C LEU A 57 7.15 4.20 -4.39
N ALA A 58 6.36 3.36 -3.71
CA ALA A 58 6.22 3.41 -2.26
C ALA A 58 7.53 3.07 -1.52
N GLU A 59 8.32 2.13 -2.04
CA GLU A 59 9.67 1.82 -1.54
C GLU A 59 10.63 2.99 -1.73
N ILE A 60 10.64 3.63 -2.90
CA ILE A 60 11.48 4.81 -3.17
C ILE A 60 11.15 5.96 -2.21
N ILE A 61 9.86 6.20 -1.94
CA ILE A 61 9.45 7.22 -0.97
C ILE A 61 9.99 6.88 0.42
N ASN A 62 9.92 5.61 0.84
CA ASN A 62 10.30 5.20 2.19
C ASN A 62 11.81 5.10 2.42
N THR A 63 12.60 4.83 1.37
CA THR A 63 14.06 4.74 1.43
C THR A 63 14.74 6.11 1.31
N ASN A 64 14.08 7.10 0.72
CA ASN A 64 14.60 8.46 0.62
C ASN A 64 14.05 9.36 1.74
N ASN A 65 14.90 9.73 2.70
CA ASN A 65 14.51 10.54 3.86
C ASN A 65 13.80 11.86 3.50
N ASN A 66 14.20 12.53 2.42
CA ASN A 66 13.58 13.79 2.01
C ASN A 66 12.17 13.57 1.45
N LEU A 67 11.98 12.51 0.65
CA LEU A 67 10.67 12.14 0.12
C LEU A 67 9.74 11.68 1.24
N LYS A 68 10.23 10.84 2.15
CA LYS A 68 9.49 10.35 3.31
C LYS A 68 9.03 11.50 4.21
N THR A 69 9.95 12.39 4.58
CA THR A 69 9.64 13.55 5.42
C THR A 69 8.60 14.44 4.76
N SER A 70 8.82 14.81 3.49
CA SER A 70 7.84 15.62 2.75
C SER A 70 6.49 14.92 2.59
N PHE A 71 6.44 13.60 2.49
CA PHE A 71 5.21 12.83 2.39
C PHE A 71 4.42 12.85 3.71
N LEU A 72 5.09 12.59 4.82
CA LEU A 72 4.48 12.55 6.16
C LEU A 72 4.01 13.93 6.60
N GLU A 73 4.82 14.97 6.43
CA GLU A 73 4.48 16.35 6.83
C GLU A 73 3.33 16.93 6.00
N LYS A 74 3.37 16.74 4.68
CA LYS A 74 2.37 17.34 3.77
C LYS A 74 1.14 16.46 3.58
N LYS A 75 1.16 15.22 4.10
CA LYS A 75 0.16 14.17 3.89
C LYS A 75 -0.19 13.98 2.40
N LYS A 76 0.79 14.14 1.51
CA LYS A 76 0.63 14.11 0.05
C LYS A 76 1.88 13.52 -0.61
N LEU A 77 1.69 12.77 -1.69
CA LEU A 77 2.81 12.25 -2.47
C LEU A 77 3.70 13.37 -3.03
N PRO A 78 5.03 13.23 -2.98
CA PRO A 78 5.97 14.16 -3.62
C PRO A 78 5.99 13.97 -5.15
N ILE A 79 4.85 14.24 -5.81
CA ILE A 79 4.60 13.95 -7.23
C ILE A 79 5.66 14.58 -8.13
N LYS A 80 6.08 15.82 -7.84
CA LYS A 80 7.08 16.52 -8.66
C LYS A 80 8.41 15.77 -8.70
N GLN A 81 8.87 15.27 -7.56
CA GLN A 81 10.11 14.50 -7.48
C GLN A 81 9.97 13.11 -8.12
N LEU A 82 8.83 12.44 -7.89
CA LEU A 82 8.61 11.07 -8.37
C LEU A 82 8.35 10.98 -9.89
N ARG A 83 7.77 12.00 -10.51
CA ARG A 83 7.46 12.01 -11.97
C ARG A 83 8.70 12.00 -12.87
N ASN A 84 9.87 12.33 -12.32
CA ASN A 84 11.12 12.40 -13.07
C ASN A 84 11.90 11.08 -13.09
N LEU A 85 11.41 10.05 -12.38
CA LEU A 85 12.07 8.75 -12.32
C LEU A 85 12.01 8.03 -13.67
N ASP A 86 10.81 7.90 -14.25
CA ASP A 86 10.57 7.28 -15.54
C ASP A 86 9.13 7.59 -16.04
N SER A 87 8.80 7.13 -17.25
CA SER A 87 7.48 7.31 -17.86
C SER A 87 6.36 6.57 -17.11
N SER A 88 6.64 5.38 -16.58
CA SER A 88 5.64 4.59 -15.85
C SER A 88 5.22 5.29 -14.56
N SER A 89 6.14 5.94 -13.86
CA SER A 89 5.89 6.72 -12.64
C SER A 89 4.81 7.78 -12.85
N LYS A 90 4.79 8.46 -14.01
CA LYS A 90 3.76 9.47 -14.33
C LYS A 90 2.36 8.86 -14.43
N VAL A 91 2.25 7.69 -15.06
CA VAL A 91 0.98 6.96 -15.22
C VAL A 91 0.49 6.43 -13.87
N ILE A 92 1.40 5.86 -13.08
CA ILE A 92 1.05 5.34 -11.75
C ILE A 92 0.58 6.47 -10.84
N LEU A 93 1.32 7.57 -10.76
CA LEU A 93 0.97 8.70 -9.89
C LEU A 93 -0.29 9.45 -10.32
N SER A 94 -0.76 9.31 -11.57
CA SER A 94 -2.00 9.94 -12.00
C SER A 94 -3.23 9.10 -11.69
N LYS A 95 -3.13 7.77 -11.83
CA LYS A 95 -4.28 6.85 -11.69
C LYS A 95 -4.33 6.12 -10.35
N TYR A 96 -3.18 5.86 -9.74
CA TYR A 96 -3.01 4.97 -8.59
C TYR A 96 -2.41 5.70 -7.38
N ASN A 97 -2.53 7.03 -7.29
CA ASN A 97 -1.93 7.84 -6.21
C ASN A 97 -2.42 7.45 -4.81
N LYS A 98 -3.72 7.16 -4.64
CA LYS A 98 -4.29 6.71 -3.36
C LYS A 98 -3.72 5.36 -2.96
N TYR A 99 -3.59 4.45 -3.92
CA TYR A 99 -2.97 3.14 -3.71
C TYR A 99 -1.48 3.25 -3.32
N VAL A 100 -0.70 4.07 -4.04
CA VAL A 100 0.71 4.35 -3.68
C VAL A 100 0.82 4.99 -2.29
N THR A 101 -0.10 5.89 -1.94
CA THR A 101 -0.16 6.50 -0.60
C THR A 101 -0.41 5.44 0.48
N ALA A 102 -1.37 4.54 0.25
CA ALA A 102 -1.65 3.41 1.14
C ALA A 102 -0.43 2.49 1.32
N LEU A 103 0.21 2.06 0.24
CA LEU A 103 1.43 1.25 0.30
C LEU A 103 2.55 1.97 1.06
N THR A 104 2.74 3.27 0.79
CA THR A 104 3.75 4.08 1.48
C THR A 104 3.52 4.09 2.99
N LEU A 105 2.26 4.21 3.42
CA LEU A 105 1.89 4.19 4.84
C LEU A 105 2.12 2.83 5.47
N ILE A 106 1.76 1.74 4.79
CA ILE A 106 2.01 0.37 5.26
C ILE A 106 3.51 0.14 5.45
N TYR A 107 4.33 0.49 4.45
CA TYR A 107 5.79 0.33 4.49
C TYR A 107 6.47 1.24 5.53
N SER A 108 5.90 2.41 5.82
CA SER A 108 6.44 3.35 6.80
C SER A 108 6.04 3.06 8.25
N GLY A 109 4.91 2.35 8.43
CA GLY A 109 4.24 2.17 9.71
C GLY A 109 4.56 0.82 10.37
N LYS A 110 3.91 0.59 11.51
CA LYS A 110 4.00 -0.67 12.28
C LYS A 110 2.86 -1.62 11.90
N PHE A 111 2.72 -1.92 10.62
CA PHE A 111 1.67 -2.80 10.07
C PHE A 111 2.29 -4.09 9.54
N THR A 112 2.81 -4.93 10.43
CA THR A 112 3.61 -6.10 10.05
C THR A 112 2.77 -7.13 9.30
N LEU A 113 1.54 -7.40 9.74
CA LEU A 113 0.66 -8.39 9.10
C LEU A 113 0.15 -7.88 7.74
N LEU A 114 -0.25 -6.60 7.66
CA LEU A 114 -0.62 -6.00 6.38
C LEU A 114 0.55 -5.95 5.42
N HIS A 115 1.75 -5.62 5.90
CA HIS A 115 2.98 -5.62 5.11
C HIS A 115 3.30 -7.00 4.55
N GLU A 116 3.21 -8.04 5.39
CA GLU A 116 3.39 -9.42 4.95
C GLU A 116 2.35 -9.82 3.90
N TYR A 117 1.08 -9.47 4.12
CA TYR A 117 -0.01 -9.79 3.19
C TYR A 117 0.22 -9.19 1.80
N ILE A 118 0.64 -7.93 1.71
CA ILE A 118 0.89 -7.27 0.41
C ILE A 118 2.22 -7.67 -0.23
N SER A 119 3.14 -8.27 0.53
CA SER A 119 4.46 -8.69 0.03
C SER A 119 4.46 -10.10 -0.56
N ARG A 120 3.44 -10.90 -0.21
CA ARG A 120 3.13 -12.17 -0.88
C ARG A 120 2.68 -11.94 -2.32
#